data_AF-A0AAW8ES05-F1
#
_entry.id   AF-A0AAW8ES05-F1
#
_cell.length_a   1.000
_cell.length_b   1.000
_cell.length_c   1.000
_cell.angle_alpha   90.00
_cell.angle_beta   90.00
_cell.angle_gamma   90.00
#
_symmetry.space_group_name_H-M   'P 1'
#
loop_
_entity.id
_entity.type
_entity.pdbx_description
1 polymer ?
#
loop_
_entity_poly.entity_id
_entity_poly.type
_entity_poly.pdbx_seq_one_letter_code
_entity_poly.pdbx_strand_id
1 'polypeptide(L)'
;MQLKSPDALALNSPGTHDTIRVRLRNGSNGASAKVYFTTVTDATWNEEKSVSFTLVPRSDYTDYVIDMSQNPSWVGTIKQLRIDPLNPSSSGDSVSIDYIRITN
;
A
#
# COMPACT_ATOMS: atom_id res chain seq x y z
N MET A 1 7.17 -10.06 -3.07
CA MET A 1 7.93 -8.79 -3.11
C MET A 1 7.33 -7.83 -2.10
N GLN A 2 8.15 -7.03 -1.41
CA GLN A 2 7.69 -6.00 -0.48
C GLN A 2 8.48 -4.72 -0.74
N LEU A 3 7.78 -3.58 -0.78
CA LEU A 3 8.36 -2.26 -0.89
C LEU A 3 8.04 -1.47 0.37
N LYS A 4 9.06 -0.96 1.06
CA LYS A 4 8.88 -0.14 2.25
C LYS A 4 9.16 1.31 1.93
N SER A 5 8.40 2.21 2.54
CA SER A 5 8.75 3.62 2.58
C SER A 5 10.02 3.83 3.41
N PRO A 6 10.62 5.05 3.37
CA PRO A 6 11.54 5.47 4.42
C PRO A 6 10.95 5.23 5.81
N ASP A 7 11.82 4.97 6.78
CA ASP A 7 11.42 4.92 8.18
C ASP A 7 11.08 6.33 8.70
N ALA A 8 10.30 6.40 9.77
CA ALA A 8 9.92 7.63 10.46
C ALA A 8 9.24 8.69 9.56
N LEU A 9 8.23 8.27 8.79
CA LEU A 9 7.39 9.19 8.00
C LEU A 9 6.70 10.28 8.84
N ALA A 10 6.48 10.01 10.14
CA ALA A 10 5.92 10.94 11.11
C ALA A 10 4.57 11.56 10.68
N LEU A 11 3.67 10.74 10.11
CA LEU A 11 2.33 11.21 9.74
C LEU A 11 1.47 11.30 11.02
N ASN A 12 1.35 12.51 11.57
CA ASN A 12 0.75 12.75 12.89
C ASN A 12 -0.78 12.89 12.88
N SER A 13 -1.42 12.89 11.71
CA SER A 13 -2.86 13.10 11.57
C SER A 13 -3.43 12.19 10.46
N PRO A 14 -3.41 10.86 10.66
CA PRO A 14 -3.86 9.92 9.64
C PRO A 14 -5.30 10.19 9.17
N GLY A 15 -6.21 10.57 10.06
CA GLY A 15 -7.62 10.88 9.75
C GLY A 15 -7.89 12.16 8.96
N THR A 16 -6.85 12.87 8.51
CA THR A 16 -6.93 13.96 7.53
C THR A 16 -6.09 13.67 6.27
N HIS A 17 -5.46 12.49 6.23
CA HIS A 17 -4.53 12.01 5.21
C HIS A 17 -4.87 10.56 4.88
N ASP A 18 -6.12 10.32 4.53
CA ASP A 18 -6.70 8.98 4.47
C ASP A 18 -6.40 8.24 3.18
N THR A 19 -5.74 8.88 2.21
CA THR A 19 -5.56 8.27 0.89
C THR A 19 -4.10 8.02 0.55
N ILE A 20 -3.82 6.78 0.16
CA ILE A 20 -2.56 6.39 -0.47
C ILE A 20 -2.87 6.16 -1.94
N ARG A 21 -2.13 6.84 -2.82
CA ARG A 21 -2.20 6.62 -4.27
C ARG A 21 -0.99 5.82 -4.72
N VAL A 22 -1.24 4.71 -5.39
CA VAL A 22 -0.22 3.86 -6.00
C VAL A 22 -0.45 3.83 -7.50
N ARG A 23 0.53 4.28 -8.27
CA ARG A 23 0.52 4.15 -9.73
C ARG A 23 1.36 2.95 -10.12
N LEU A 24 0.72 1.91 -10.65
CA LEU A 24 1.39 0.66 -11.00
C LEU A 24 0.88 0.07 -12.30
N ARG A 25 1.76 -0.67 -12.96
CA ARG A 25 1.47 -1.56 -14.09
C ARG A 25 1.46 -3.00 -13.59
N ASN A 26 0.42 -3.75 -13.93
CA ASN A 26 0.27 -5.15 -13.56
C ASN A 26 0.38 -6.03 -14.79
N GLY A 27 1.53 -6.67 -14.98
CA GLY A 27 1.79 -7.63 -16.06
C GLY A 27 1.37 -9.06 -15.73
N SER A 28 0.55 -9.28 -14.71
CA SER A 28 0.12 -10.62 -14.25
C SER A 28 -1.41 -10.77 -14.25
N ASN A 29 -1.88 -11.97 -13.93
CA ASN A 29 -3.30 -12.24 -13.65
C ASN A 29 -3.70 -11.97 -12.17
N GLY A 30 -2.75 -11.58 -11.31
CA GLY A 30 -3.04 -11.24 -9.92
C GLY A 30 -3.94 -10.01 -9.82
N ALA A 31 -4.95 -10.06 -8.96
CA ALA A 31 -5.99 -9.03 -8.85
C ALA A 31 -6.06 -8.39 -7.45
N SER A 32 -5.09 -8.66 -6.58
CA SER A 32 -5.10 -8.17 -5.20
C SER A 32 -3.72 -7.75 -4.76
N ALA A 33 -3.69 -6.61 -4.07
CA ALA A 33 -2.53 -5.99 -3.48
C ALA A 33 -2.88 -5.55 -2.05
N LYS A 34 -1.85 -5.20 -1.27
CA LYS A 34 -2.06 -4.75 0.10
C LYS A 34 -1.11 -3.63 0.49
N VAL A 35 -1.66 -2.67 1.22
CA VAL A 35 -0.90 -1.68 1.97
C VAL A 35 -0.86 -2.14 3.42
N TYR A 36 0.32 -2.17 4.01
CA TYR A 36 0.48 -2.31 5.45
C TYR A 36 1.07 -1.03 6.04
N PHE A 37 0.90 -0.87 7.34
CA PHE A 37 1.50 0.23 8.08
C PHE A 37 1.95 -0.18 9.48
N THR A 38 2.82 0.65 10.04
CA THR A 38 3.22 0.61 11.44
C THR A 38 3.04 1.98 12.07
N THR A 39 2.88 2.02 13.37
CA THR A 39 2.85 3.25 14.14
C THR A 39 4.15 3.39 14.93
N VAL A 40 4.39 4.58 15.48
CA VAL A 40 5.52 4.80 16.39
C VAL A 40 5.43 3.90 17.63
N THR A 41 4.23 3.60 18.11
CA THR A 41 3.97 2.81 19.32
C THR A 41 3.87 1.31 19.06
N ASP A 42 3.57 0.90 17.82
CA ASP A 42 3.48 -0.51 17.43
C ASP A 42 4.07 -0.74 16.02
N ALA A 43 5.30 -1.26 16.03
CA ALA A 43 6.10 -1.58 14.84
C ALA A 43 5.81 -2.96 14.24
N THR A 44 4.80 -3.69 14.73
CA THR A 44 4.46 -5.03 14.24
C THR A 44 3.81 -4.95 12.86
N TRP A 45 4.24 -5.76 11.89
CA TRP A 45 3.56 -5.88 10.60
C TRP A 45 2.53 -7.01 10.68
N ASN A 46 1.25 -6.66 10.84
CA ASN A 46 0.15 -7.63 10.96
C ASN A 46 -1.04 -7.27 10.05
N GLU A 47 -1.99 -8.19 9.92
CA GLU A 47 -3.19 -8.03 9.08
C GLU A 47 -4.13 -6.93 9.59
N GLU A 48 -4.18 -6.73 10.91
CA GLU A 48 -4.95 -5.66 11.55
C GLU A 48 -4.49 -4.27 11.12
N LYS A 49 -3.23 -4.10 10.72
CA LYS A 49 -2.66 -2.85 10.19
C LYS A 49 -2.39 -2.96 8.69
N SER A 50 -3.43 -3.39 7.96
CA SER A 50 -3.38 -3.50 6.51
C SER A 50 -4.69 -3.13 5.83
N VAL A 51 -4.61 -2.70 4.58
CA VAL A 51 -5.75 -2.45 3.69
C VAL A 51 -5.49 -3.15 2.38
N SER A 52 -6.41 -4.04 1.99
CA SER A 52 -6.35 -4.71 0.69
C SER A 52 -6.98 -3.83 -0.38
N PHE A 53 -6.43 -3.85 -1.58
CA PHE A 53 -7.01 -3.15 -2.73
C PHE A 53 -6.95 -4.01 -3.98
N THR A 54 -7.95 -3.86 -4.84
CA THR A 54 -8.10 -4.64 -6.06
C THR A 54 -7.24 -4.07 -7.18
N LEU A 55 -6.47 -4.93 -7.83
CA LEU A 55 -5.75 -4.61 -9.05
C LEU A 55 -6.54 -5.03 -10.27
N VAL A 56 -6.40 -4.26 -11.35
CA VAL A 56 -6.85 -4.69 -12.67
C VAL A 56 -5.79 -5.66 -13.24
N PRO A 57 -6.14 -6.92 -13.55
CA PRO A 57 -5.23 -7.86 -14.19
C PRO A 57 -4.74 -7.35 -15.55
N ARG A 58 -3.47 -7.63 -15.90
CA ARG A 58 -2.88 -7.27 -17.20
C ARG A 58 -3.13 -5.81 -17.62
N SER A 59 -2.96 -4.88 -16.67
CA SER A 59 -3.17 -3.45 -16.89
C SER A 59 -1.88 -2.70 -17.14
N ASP A 60 -1.97 -1.66 -17.97
CA ASP A 60 -0.96 -0.60 -18.03
C ASP A 60 -1.00 0.28 -16.77
N TYR A 61 -0.12 1.29 -16.69
CA TYR A 61 -0.03 2.18 -15.54
C TYR A 61 -1.38 2.76 -15.14
N THR A 62 -1.89 2.27 -14.02
CA THR A 62 -3.20 2.59 -13.46
C THR A 62 -3.01 3.17 -12.07
N ASP A 63 -3.82 4.19 -11.75
CA ASP A 63 -3.84 4.81 -10.44
C ASP A 63 -4.84 4.10 -9.53
N TYR A 64 -4.33 3.55 -8.44
CA TYR A 64 -5.12 2.95 -7.37
C TYR A 64 -5.13 3.90 -6.19
N VAL A 65 -6.33 4.28 -5.72
CA VAL A 65 -6.52 5.12 -4.54
C VAL A 65 -7.03 4.22 -3.42
N ILE A 66 -6.26 4.13 -2.34
CA ILE A 66 -6.55 3.29 -1.19
C ILE A 66 -7.03 4.20 -0.06
N ASP A 67 -8.27 3.98 0.38
CA ASP A 67 -8.86 4.65 1.54
C ASP A 67 -8.47 3.90 2.82
N MET A 68 -7.54 4.51 3.57
CA MET A 68 -6.99 3.98 4.81
C MET A 68 -7.93 4.16 6.00
N SER A 69 -8.92 5.07 5.91
CA SER A 69 -9.89 5.31 6.98
C SER A 69 -10.78 4.08 7.24
N GLN A 70 -10.85 3.16 6.28
CA GLN A 70 -11.55 1.88 6.40
C GLN A 70 -10.89 0.95 7.41
N ASN A 71 -9.62 1.17 7.76
CA ASN A 71 -8.94 0.41 8.80
C ASN A 71 -8.95 1.20 10.13
N PRO A 72 -9.67 0.72 11.17
CA PRO A 72 -9.75 1.42 12.45
C PRO A 72 -8.42 1.51 13.21
N SER A 73 -7.43 0.71 12.84
CA SER A 73 -6.07 0.77 13.38
C SER A 73 -5.22 1.88 12.74
N TRP A 74 -5.70 2.55 11.69
CA TRP A 74 -5.04 3.69 11.03
C TRP A 74 -5.13 4.95 11.91
N VAL A 75 -4.48 4.90 13.06
CA VAL A 75 -4.53 5.93 14.10
C VAL A 75 -3.13 6.19 14.69
N GLY A 76 -3.00 7.30 15.42
CA GLY A 76 -1.73 7.73 16.00
C GLY A 76 -0.74 8.22 14.94
N THR A 77 0.56 8.19 15.27
CA THR A 77 1.61 8.59 14.32
C THR A 77 2.03 7.41 13.47
N ILE A 78 1.76 7.46 12.16
CA ILE A 78 2.22 6.44 11.22
C ILE A 78 3.73 6.58 11.01
N LYS A 79 4.45 5.49 11.25
CA LYS A 79 5.91 5.43 11.20
C LYS A 79 6.41 5.00 9.83
N GLN A 80 5.83 3.96 9.24
CA GLN A 80 6.30 3.39 7.99
C GLN A 80 5.16 2.70 7.24
N LEU A 81 5.21 2.77 5.91
CA LEU A 81 4.31 2.05 5.00
C LEU A 81 5.05 0.90 4.32
N ARG A 82 4.30 -0.16 4.00
CA ARG A 82 4.77 -1.26 3.17
C ARG A 82 3.72 -1.59 2.12
N ILE A 83 4.13 -1.68 0.86
CA ILE A 83 3.29 -2.13 -0.25
C ILE A 83 3.68 -3.55 -0.62
N ASP A 84 2.68 -4.42 -0.64
CA ASP A 84 2.73 -5.79 -1.10
C ASP A 84 1.86 -5.86 -2.38
N PRO A 85 2.42 -5.53 -3.57
CA PRO A 85 1.60 -5.28 -4.76
C PRO A 85 1.01 -6.56 -5.37
N LEU A 86 1.82 -7.60 -5.54
CA LEU A 86 1.42 -9.00 -5.72
C LEU A 86 2.69 -9.85 -5.71
N ASN A 87 2.55 -11.16 -5.56
CA ASN A 87 3.64 -12.10 -5.82
C ASN A 87 3.46 -12.68 -7.22
N PRO A 88 4.30 -12.29 -8.20
CA PRO A 88 4.35 -12.91 -9.52
C PRO A 88 4.50 -14.42 -9.33
N SER A 89 3.63 -15.22 -9.96
CA SER A 89 3.57 -16.68 -9.74
C SER A 89 4.02 -17.46 -10.96
N SER A 90 3.98 -16.83 -12.13
CA SER A 90 4.32 -17.42 -13.43
C SER A 90 5.48 -16.70 -14.09
N SER A 91 6.24 -17.43 -14.92
CA SER A 91 7.22 -16.82 -15.81
C SER A 91 6.54 -15.81 -16.75
N GLY A 92 7.05 -14.58 -16.76
CA GLY A 92 6.47 -13.45 -17.51
C GLY A 92 5.53 -12.55 -16.70
N ASP A 93 5.10 -12.95 -15.49
CA ASP A 93 4.39 -12.05 -14.58
C ASP A 93 5.35 -10.93 -14.14
N SER A 94 4.87 -9.70 -14.17
CA SER A 94 5.65 -8.53 -13.74
C SER A 94 4.79 -7.51 -13.03
N VAL A 95 5.42 -6.72 -12.17
CA VAL A 95 4.83 -5.52 -11.58
C VAL A 95 5.84 -4.40 -11.68
N SER A 96 5.37 -3.23 -12.10
CA SER A 96 6.17 -2.01 -12.11
C SER A 96 5.41 -0.92 -11.38
N ILE A 97 6.08 -0.24 -10.45
CA ILE A 97 5.51 0.88 -9.71
C ILE A 97 6.18 2.15 -10.21
N ASP A 98 5.37 3.15 -10.54
CA ASP A 98 5.81 4.49 -10.92
C ASP A 98 6.00 5.33 -9.65
N TYR A 99 4.93 5.50 -8.87
CA TYR A 99 4.99 6.19 -7.59
C TYR A 99 4.04 5.62 -6.54
N ILE A 100 4.38 5.94 -5.30
CA ILE A 100 3.52 5.82 -4.13
C ILE A 100 3.47 7.21 -3.48
N ARG A 101 2.27 7.74 -3.27
CA ARG A 101 2.07 9.08 -2.72
C ARG A 101 0.97 9.07 -1.66
N ILE A 102 1.21 9.77 -0.57
CA ILE A 102 0.18 10.10 0.41
C ILE A 102 -0.54 11.37 -0.06
N THR A 103 -1.87 11.33 -0.08
CA THR A 103 -2.73 12.43 -0.54
C THR A 103 -3.69 12.87 0.55
N ASN A 104 -4.10 14.14 0.48
CA ASN A 104 -5.05 14.80 1.40
C ASN A 104 -6.41 14.91 0.73
#